data_AF-A0A7V3CTB4-F1
#
_entry.id   AF-A0A7V3CTB4-F1
#
_cell.length_a   1.000
_cell.length_b   1.000
_cell.length_c   1.000
_cell.angle_alpha   90.00
_cell.angle_beta   90.00
_cell.angle_gamma   90.00
#
_symmetry.space_group_name_H-M   'P 1'
#
loop_
_entity.id
_entity.type
_entity.pdbx_description
1 polymer ?
#
loop_
_entity_poly.entity_id
_entity_poly.type
_entity_poly.pdbx_seq_one_letter_code
_entity_poly.pdbx_strand_id
1 'polypeptide(L)'
;MMKKVSATVLFLFFTLLTLNIKAQKEGHFSGDTIKFPKELGAYFFEFAADKKEATQFILDFTPAWNSPDFPSSYKTIMIETCNQFVKKRLKPYPYFAAYINSVISFLGSTQPAENFNDWQKCV
;
A
#
# COMPACT_ATOMS: atom_id res chain seq x y z
N MET A 1 57.06 2.81 -2.59
CA MET A 1 56.49 3.38 -3.84
C MET A 1 54.97 3.28 -3.77
N MET A 2 54.31 4.28 -3.15
CA MET A 2 52.84 4.35 -3.06
C MET A 2 52.35 5.41 -4.05
N LYS A 3 51.63 4.99 -5.09
CA LYS A 3 51.04 5.89 -6.08
C LYS A 3 50.02 6.78 -5.36
N LYS A 4 50.23 8.10 -5.36
CA LYS A 4 49.27 9.07 -4.81
C LYS A 4 48.00 8.97 -5.64
N VAL A 5 46.97 8.34 -5.10
CA VAL A 5 45.65 8.33 -5.72
C VAL A 5 45.13 9.76 -5.66
N SER A 6 44.90 10.37 -6.82
CA SER A 6 44.42 11.75 -6.91
C SER A 6 43.03 11.87 -6.30
N ALA A 7 42.77 12.95 -5.56
CA ALA A 7 41.47 13.21 -4.91
C ALA A 7 40.31 13.14 -5.92
N THR A 8 40.55 13.45 -7.19
CA THR A 8 39.58 13.33 -8.29
C THR A 8 39.18 11.89 -8.58
N VAL A 9 40.11 10.94 -8.49
CA VAL A 9 39.83 9.51 -8.69
C VAL A 9 39.00 8.97 -7.53
N LEU A 10 39.28 9.44 -6.31
CA LEU A 10 38.51 9.08 -5.12
C LEU A 10 37.09 9.65 -5.17
N PHE A 11 36.93 10.88 -5.66
CA PHE A 11 35.63 11.53 -5.86
C PHE A 11 34.80 10.82 -6.96
N LEU A 12 35.42 10.46 -8.09
CA LEU A 12 34.75 9.71 -9.16
C LEU A 12 34.27 8.34 -8.66
N PHE A 13 35.08 7.67 -7.83
CA PHE A 13 34.71 6.40 -7.23
C PHE A 13 33.54 6.54 -6.24
N PHE A 14 33.50 7.65 -5.49
CA PHE A 14 32.39 7.95 -4.58
C PHE A 14 31.07 8.26 -5.31
N THR A 15 31.14 8.92 -6.48
CA THR A 15 29.96 9.20 -7.31
C THR A 15 29.40 7.97 -8.03
N LEU A 16 30.21 6.95 -8.30
CA LEU A 16 29.75 5.70 -8.92
C LEU A 16 29.02 4.77 -7.92
N LEU A 17 29.26 4.94 -6.62
CA LEU A 17 28.61 4.16 -5.55
C LEU A 17 27.16 4.61 -5.27
N THR A 18 26.74 5.80 -5.71
CA THR A 18 25.38 6.32 -5.46
C THR A 18 24.36 5.95 -6.54
N LEU A 19 24.80 5.40 -7.69
CA LEU A 19 23.92 5.13 -8.84
C LEU A 19 22.99 3.91 -8.68
N ASN A 20 23.08 3.17 -7.56
CA ASN A 20 22.28 1.96 -7.34
C ASN A 20 21.38 2.01 -6.09
N ILE A 21 21.11 3.19 -5.55
CA ILE A 21 20.21 3.32 -4.39
C ILE A 21 18.75 3.24 -4.89
N LYS A 22 18.26 2.01 -5.17
CA LYS A 22 16.82 1.72 -5.16
C LYS A 22 16.36 1.49 -3.72
N ALA A 23 16.46 2.50 -2.85
CA ALA A 23 16.10 2.38 -1.43
C ALA A 23 14.59 2.53 -1.14
N GLN A 24 13.75 2.72 -2.15
CA GLN A 24 12.32 2.89 -1.96
C GLN A 24 11.61 1.54 -2.05
N LYS A 25 11.60 0.77 -0.95
CA LYS A 25 10.43 -0.10 -0.69
C LYS A 25 9.33 0.81 -0.16
N GLU A 26 8.79 1.60 -1.07
CA GLU A 26 7.84 2.67 -0.80
C GLU A 26 6.42 2.08 -0.75
N GLY A 27 6.16 1.34 0.32
CA GLY A 27 4.87 0.72 0.60
C GLY A 27 4.99 -0.18 1.83
N HIS A 28 4.05 -0.06 2.77
CA HIS A 28 3.99 -0.97 3.92
C HIS A 28 3.52 -2.36 3.48
N PHE A 29 2.67 -2.43 2.46
CA PHE A 29 2.07 -3.67 1.94
C PHE A 29 2.89 -4.23 0.78
N SER A 30 3.05 -5.55 0.73
CA SER A 30 3.97 -6.23 -0.18
C SER A 30 3.49 -6.35 -1.63
N GLY A 31 2.21 -6.02 -1.91
CA GLY A 31 1.58 -6.29 -3.21
C GLY A 31 1.05 -7.72 -3.35
N ASP A 32 1.37 -8.60 -2.41
CA ASP A 32 0.90 -9.99 -2.41
C ASP A 32 -0.54 -10.04 -1.89
N THR A 33 -1.47 -10.38 -2.78
CA THR A 33 -2.91 -10.41 -2.48
C THR A 33 -3.28 -11.45 -1.43
N ILE A 34 -2.47 -12.50 -1.24
CA ILE A 34 -2.68 -13.54 -0.21
C ILE A 34 -2.22 -13.01 1.14
N LYS A 35 -1.11 -12.25 1.19
CA LYS A 35 -0.60 -11.68 2.44
C LYS A 35 -1.35 -10.43 2.89
N PHE A 36 -1.98 -9.71 1.97
CA PHE A 36 -2.55 -8.39 2.23
C PHE A 36 -3.50 -8.32 3.44
N PRO A 37 -4.47 -9.23 3.67
CA PRO A 37 -5.34 -9.14 4.84
C PRO A 37 -4.58 -9.20 6.17
N LYS A 38 -3.54 -10.03 6.24
CA LYS A 38 -2.68 -10.14 7.41
C LYS A 38 -1.84 -8.88 7.61
N GLU A 39 -1.26 -8.35 6.55
CA GLU A 39 -0.46 -7.12 6.60
C GLU A 39 -1.32 -5.91 6.97
N LEU A 40 -2.52 -5.78 6.39
CA LEU A 40 -3.50 -4.76 6.71
C LEU A 40 -3.93 -4.86 8.18
N GLY A 41 -4.16 -6.08 8.68
CA GLY A 41 -4.51 -6.30 10.07
C GLY A 41 -3.40 -5.91 11.05
N ALA A 42 -2.15 -6.25 10.75
CA ALA A 42 -1.01 -5.80 11.53
C ALA A 42 -0.90 -4.27 11.54
N TYR A 43 -1.07 -3.63 10.38
CA TYR A 43 -1.03 -2.18 10.24
C TYR A 43 -2.15 -1.49 11.05
N PHE A 44 -3.40 -1.96 10.92
CA PHE A 44 -4.53 -1.42 11.68
C PHE A 44 -4.33 -1.63 13.18
N PHE A 45 -3.88 -2.80 13.61
CA PHE A 45 -3.60 -3.08 15.01
C PHE A 45 -2.47 -2.21 15.55
N GLU A 46 -1.45 -1.86 14.76
CA GLU A 46 -0.38 -0.97 15.19
C GLU A 46 -0.85 0.49 15.28
N PHE A 47 -1.51 1.00 14.23
CA PHE A 47 -1.72 2.44 14.04
C PHE A 47 -3.13 2.98 14.33
N ALA A 48 -4.14 2.12 14.51
CA ALA A 48 -5.49 2.56 14.89
C ALA A 48 -5.54 3.00 16.35
N ALA A 49 -6.41 3.95 16.67
CA ALA A 49 -6.64 4.39 18.04
C ALA A 49 -7.39 3.32 18.85
N ASP A 50 -8.46 2.75 18.29
CA ASP A 50 -9.23 1.66 18.89
C ASP A 50 -8.83 0.31 18.29
N LYS A 51 -8.22 -0.55 19.12
CA LYS A 51 -7.76 -1.88 18.71
C LYS A 51 -8.90 -2.87 18.51
N LYS A 52 -10.02 -2.70 19.23
CA LYS A 52 -11.21 -3.53 19.08
C LYS A 52 -11.90 -3.21 17.76
N GLU A 53 -12.04 -1.92 17.44
CA GLU A 53 -12.57 -1.47 16.15
C GLU A 53 -11.69 -1.96 14.99
N ALA A 54 -10.37 -1.82 15.11
CA ALA A 54 -9.42 -2.36 14.14
C ALA A 54 -9.57 -3.88 13.94
N THR A 55 -9.69 -4.64 15.03
CA THR A 55 -9.84 -6.09 14.97
C THR A 55 -11.15 -6.47 14.26
N GLN A 56 -12.25 -5.82 14.61
CA GLN A 56 -13.55 -6.09 14.01
C GLN A 56 -13.54 -5.77 12.52
N PHE A 57 -12.99 -4.63 12.11
CA PHE A 57 -12.88 -4.26 10.71
C PHE A 57 -12.13 -5.31 9.87
N ILE A 58 -11.04 -5.86 10.40
CA ILE A 58 -10.26 -6.89 9.69
C ILE A 58 -11.03 -8.22 9.61
N LEU A 59 -11.78 -8.57 10.66
CA LEU A 59 -12.67 -9.74 10.64
C LEU A 59 -13.77 -9.61 9.59
N ASP A 60 -14.33 -8.42 9.43
CA ASP A 60 -15.40 -8.15 8.45
C ASP A 60 -14.84 -8.03 7.01
N PHE A 61 -13.65 -7.44 6.87
CA PHE A 61 -12.95 -7.29 5.60
C PHE A 61 -12.50 -8.62 4.99
N THR A 62 -11.95 -9.53 5.80
CA THR A 62 -11.26 -10.73 5.32
C THR A 62 -12.17 -11.67 4.49
N PRO A 63 -13.42 -11.94 4.88
CA PRO A 63 -14.36 -12.72 4.06
C PRO A 63 -14.65 -12.07 2.70
N ALA A 64 -14.88 -10.75 2.67
CA ALA A 64 -15.12 -10.02 1.42
C ALA A 64 -13.89 -10.11 0.50
N TRP A 65 -12.69 -9.90 1.03
CA TRP A 65 -11.44 -10.02 0.28
C TRP A 65 -11.24 -11.42 -0.32
N ASN A 66 -11.57 -12.47 0.44
CA ASN A 66 -11.39 -13.86 0.01
C ASN A 66 -12.52 -14.37 -0.90
N SER A 67 -13.58 -13.59 -1.09
CA SER A 67 -14.67 -13.96 -2.00
C SER A 67 -14.17 -14.13 -3.43
N PRO A 68 -14.65 -15.13 -4.19
CA PRO A 68 -14.39 -15.23 -5.63
C PRO A 68 -14.92 -14.02 -6.40
N ASP A 69 -15.92 -13.32 -5.86
CA ASP A 69 -16.53 -12.13 -6.47
C ASP A 69 -15.66 -10.88 -6.33
N PHE A 70 -14.55 -10.95 -5.58
CA PHE A 70 -13.60 -9.85 -5.46
C PHE A 70 -12.51 -9.98 -6.54
N PRO A 71 -12.57 -9.21 -7.64
CA PRO A 71 -11.69 -9.42 -8.79
C PRO A 71 -10.25 -8.98 -8.47
N SER A 72 -9.28 -9.68 -9.07
CA SER A 72 -7.84 -9.45 -8.83
C SER A 72 -7.36 -8.04 -9.19
N SER A 73 -7.98 -7.39 -10.19
CA SER A 73 -7.68 -6.01 -10.56
C SER A 73 -7.99 -5.03 -9.43
N TYR A 74 -9.17 -5.14 -8.80
CA TYR A 74 -9.56 -4.30 -7.66
C TYR A 74 -8.68 -4.55 -6.44
N LYS A 75 -8.25 -5.81 -6.22
CA LYS A 75 -7.29 -6.13 -5.14
C LYS A 75 -5.99 -5.39 -5.32
N THR A 76 -5.47 -5.38 -6.54
CA THR A 76 -4.21 -4.69 -6.89
C THR A 76 -4.35 -3.18 -6.67
N ILE A 77 -5.41 -2.57 -7.22
CA ILE A 77 -5.71 -1.13 -7.07
C ILE A 77 -5.85 -0.75 -5.58
N MET A 78 -6.52 -1.59 -4.78
CA MET A 78 -6.70 -1.35 -3.36
C MET A 78 -5.36 -1.35 -2.62
N ILE A 79 -4.50 -2.35 -2.85
CA ILE A 79 -3.19 -2.43 -2.21
C ILE A 79 -2.31 -1.23 -2.58
N GLU A 80 -2.30 -0.84 -3.85
CA GLU A 80 -1.57 0.32 -4.33
C GLU A 80 -2.06 1.61 -3.67
N THR A 81 -3.37 1.80 -3.59
CA THR A 81 -3.98 2.97 -2.93
C THR A 81 -3.65 3.00 -1.43
N CYS A 82 -3.76 1.87 -0.74
CA CYS A 82 -3.37 1.77 0.67
C CYS A 82 -1.87 2.08 0.87
N ASN A 83 -1.00 1.66 -0.06
CA ASN A 83 0.41 2.04 -0.03
C ASN A 83 0.61 3.54 -0.26
N GLN A 84 -0.18 4.19 -1.11
CA GLN A 84 -0.16 5.65 -1.24
C GLN A 84 -0.60 6.34 0.06
N PHE A 85 -1.62 5.82 0.74
CA PHE A 85 -2.06 6.36 2.03
C PHE A 85 -0.98 6.25 3.11
N VAL A 86 -0.21 5.15 3.13
CA VAL A 86 0.98 5.00 3.99
C VAL A 86 1.99 6.09 3.68
N LYS A 87 2.32 6.34 2.40
CA LYS A 87 3.27 7.41 2.01
C LYS A 87 2.78 8.78 2.48
N LYS A 88 1.47 9.03 2.39
CA LYS A 88 0.81 10.25 2.86
C LYS A 88 0.63 10.29 4.40
N ARG A 89 1.08 9.26 5.12
CA ARG A 89 0.99 9.12 6.59
C ARG A 89 -0.45 9.23 7.11
N LEU A 90 -1.42 8.81 6.32
CA LEU A 90 -2.82 8.78 6.73
C LEU A 90 -3.01 7.72 7.82
N LYS A 91 -3.97 7.96 8.71
CA LYS A 91 -4.34 7.01 9.77
C LYS A 91 -5.30 5.94 9.24
N PRO A 92 -5.32 4.72 9.81
CA PRO A 92 -6.26 3.66 9.41
C PRO A 92 -7.71 4.16 9.38
N TYR A 93 -8.12 4.87 10.43
CA TYR A 93 -9.40 5.56 10.50
C TYR A 93 -9.22 7.07 10.35
N PRO A 94 -10.10 7.76 9.60
CA PRO A 94 -11.16 7.20 8.77
C PRO A 94 -10.66 6.71 7.39
N TYR A 95 -9.44 7.06 6.99
CA TYR A 95 -9.04 7.07 5.58
C TYR A 95 -9.00 5.70 4.90
N PHE A 96 -8.31 4.72 5.48
CA PHE A 96 -8.20 3.39 4.89
C PHE A 96 -9.54 2.67 4.95
N ALA A 97 -10.21 2.72 6.12
CA ALA A 97 -11.50 2.08 6.33
C ALA A 97 -12.56 2.59 5.35
N ALA A 98 -12.67 3.91 5.17
CA ALA A 98 -13.63 4.52 4.24
C ALA A 98 -13.39 4.12 2.79
N TYR A 99 -12.12 4.15 2.34
CA TYR A 99 -11.76 3.72 0.99
C TYR A 99 -12.08 2.25 0.76
N ILE A 100 -11.62 1.36 1.65
CA ILE A 100 -11.85 -0.09 1.53
C ILE A 100 -13.34 -0.41 1.51
N ASN A 101 -14.13 0.20 2.40
CA ASN A 101 -15.57 0.02 2.44
C ASN A 101 -16.25 0.54 1.17
N SER A 102 -15.75 1.62 0.58
CA SER A 102 -16.26 2.15 -0.69
C SER A 102 -16.01 1.19 -1.84
N VAL A 103 -14.81 0.58 -1.93
CA VAL A 103 -14.52 -0.45 -2.95
C VAL A 103 -15.42 -1.68 -2.76
N ILE A 104 -15.56 -2.18 -1.53
CA ILE A 104 -16.43 -3.33 -1.24
C ILE A 104 -17.88 -3.03 -1.58
N SER A 105 -18.37 -1.84 -1.21
CA SER A 105 -19.74 -1.41 -1.51
C SER A 105 -19.97 -1.26 -3.00
N PHE A 106 -18.98 -0.75 -3.74
CA PHE A 106 -19.04 -0.68 -5.21
C PHE A 106 -19.15 -2.06 -5.84
N LEU A 107 -18.33 -3.02 -5.40
CA LEU A 107 -18.35 -4.40 -5.91
C LEU A 107 -19.67 -5.12 -5.63
N GLY A 108 -20.35 -4.78 -4.52
CA GLY A 108 -21.69 -5.28 -4.20
C GLY A 108 -22.84 -4.54 -4.89
N SER A 109 -22.55 -3.51 -5.69
CA SER A 109 -23.55 -2.68 -6.35
C SER A 109 -23.80 -3.10 -7.81
N THR A 110 -24.79 -2.46 -8.45
CA THR A 110 -25.08 -2.61 -9.89
C THR A 110 -24.43 -1.52 -10.75
N GLN A 111 -23.50 -0.73 -10.18
CA GLN A 111 -22.88 0.38 -10.87
C GLN A 111 -21.89 -0.10 -11.95
N PRO A 112 -21.79 0.62 -13.08
CA PRO A 112 -20.81 0.28 -14.11
C PRO A 112 -19.37 0.51 -13.61
N ALA A 113 -18.44 -0.30 -14.10
CA ALA A 113 -17.00 -0.17 -13.80
C ALA A 113 -16.41 1.21 -14.12
N GLU A 114 -16.99 1.92 -15.09
CA GLU A 114 -16.62 3.30 -15.42
C GLU A 114 -16.76 4.25 -14.23
N ASN A 115 -17.84 4.14 -13.45
CA ASN A 115 -18.06 4.97 -12.26
C ASN A 115 -16.98 4.76 -11.21
N PHE A 116 -16.53 3.51 -11.02
CA PHE A 116 -15.39 3.23 -10.15
C PHE A 116 -14.10 3.83 -10.70
N ASN A 117 -13.84 3.66 -12.00
CA ASN A 117 -12.61 4.17 -12.62
C ASN A 117 -12.52 5.70 -12.49
N ASP A 118 -13.63 6.41 -12.68
CA ASP A 118 -13.66 7.87 -12.56
C ASP A 118 -13.51 8.34 -11.11
N TRP A 119 -14.18 7.68 -10.18
CA TRP A 119 -13.98 7.93 -8.75
C TRP A 119 -12.53 7.66 -8.31
N GLN A 120 -11.95 6.53 -8.72
CA GLN A 120 -10.60 6.10 -8.34
C GLN A 120 -9.52 7.06 -8.84
N LYS A 121 -9.73 7.77 -9.96
CA LYS A 121 -8.82 8.84 -10.44
C LYS A 121 -8.75 10.04 -9.49
N CYS A 122 -9.75 10.21 -8.62
CA CYS A 122 -9.87 11.34 -7.70
C CYS A 122 -9.34 11.04 -6.29
N VAL A 123 -8.99 9.78 -5.99
CA VAL A 123 -8.44 9.29 -4.71
C VAL A 123 -6.94 9.59 -4.63
#